data_AF-A0A2M7HAC8-F1
#
_entry.id   AF-A0A2M7HAC8-F1
#
_cell.length_a   1.000
_cell.length_b   1.000
_cell.length_c   1.000
_cell.angle_alpha   90.00
_cell.angle_beta   90.00
_cell.angle_gamma   90.00
#
_symmetry.space_group_name_H-M   'P 1'
#
loop_
_entity.id
_entity.type
_entity.pdbx_description
1 polymer ?
#
loop_
_entity_poly.entity_id
_entity_poly.type
_entity_poly.pdbx_seq_one_letter_code
_entity_poly.pdbx_strand_id
1 'polypeptide(L)'
;MKSSIWLTIIAGMTTGMGNGSVFTCAFLLAVGRGPFGEAGLWFMDPYDPRTYQGTADWIMFIFGIAFALILGYALKQHALLEGLRKEE
;
A
#
# COMPACT_ATOMS: atom_id res chain seq x y z
N MET A 1 0.91 23.81 5.98
CA MET A 1 1.41 22.42 5.85
C MET A 1 0.33 21.33 5.83
N LYS A 2 -0.98 21.61 6.00
CA LYS A 2 -2.03 20.57 5.94
C LYS A 2 -2.24 19.93 4.55
N SER A 3 -1.92 20.62 3.45
CA SER A 3 -2.01 19.99 2.11
C SER A 3 -0.85 19.05 1.80
N SER A 4 0.31 19.24 2.45
CA SER A 4 1.50 18.41 2.23
C SER A 4 1.33 16.99 2.80
N ILE A 5 0.62 16.82 3.92
CA ILE A 5 0.43 15.49 4.52
C ILE A 5 -0.45 14.59 3.63
N TRP A 6 -1.50 15.14 3.02
CA TRP A 6 -2.37 14.41 2.11
C TRP A 6 -1.64 14.01 0.83
N LEU A 7 -0.79 14.90 0.29
CA LEU A 7 0.08 14.56 -0.84
C LEU A 7 1.05 13.44 -0.49
N THR A 8 1.67 13.47 0.68
CA THR A 8 2.54 12.38 1.15
C THR A 8 1.78 11.06 1.29
N ILE A 9 0.58 11.09 1.87
CA ILE A 9 -0.24 9.88 2.02
C ILE A 9 -0.65 9.33 0.65
N ILE A 10 -1.18 10.16 -0.26
CA ILE A 10 -1.64 9.71 -1.57
C ILE A 10 -0.46 9.19 -2.40
N ALA A 11 0.64 9.95 -2.50
CA ALA A 11 1.83 9.53 -3.22
C ALA A 11 2.43 8.25 -2.64
N GLY A 12 2.47 8.16 -1.31
CA GLY A 12 2.98 7.00 -0.59
C GLY A 12 2.14 5.75 -0.81
N MET A 13 0.81 5.86 -0.62
CA MET A 13 -0.13 4.78 -0.79
C MET A 13 -0.16 4.29 -2.24
N THR A 14 -0.32 5.19 -3.21
CA THR A 14 -0.39 4.81 -4.64
C THR A 14 0.89 4.14 -5.11
N THR A 15 2.05 4.67 -4.74
CA THR A 15 3.35 4.08 -5.09
C THR A 15 3.55 2.73 -4.39
N GLY A 16 3.26 2.65 -3.09
CA GLY A 16 3.38 1.43 -2.32
C GLY A 16 2.43 0.34 -2.79
N MET A 17 1.15 0.65 -3.01
CA MET A 17 0.17 -0.30 -3.56
C MET A 17 0.55 -0.77 -4.96
N GLY A 18 1.09 0.11 -5.82
CA GLY A 18 1.61 -0.27 -7.13
C GLY A 18 2.72 -1.32 -7.03
N ASN A 19 3.70 -1.12 -6.15
CA ASN A 19 4.74 -2.12 -5.89
C ASN A 19 4.18 -3.41 -5.26
N GLY A 20 3.22 -3.26 -4.34
CA GLY A 20 2.50 -4.37 -3.73
C GLY A 20 1.77 -5.23 -4.75
N SER A 21 1.21 -4.64 -5.80
CA SER A 21 0.49 -5.37 -6.86
C SER A 21 1.38 -6.35 -7.61
N VAL A 22 2.67 -6.05 -7.79
CA VAL A 22 3.64 -6.95 -8.41
C VAL A 22 3.88 -8.18 -7.51
N PHE A 23 4.04 -7.95 -6.20
CA PHE A 23 4.17 -9.03 -5.22
C PHE A 23 2.89 -9.87 -5.15
N THR A 24 1.73 -9.22 -5.13
CA THR A 24 0.42 -9.86 -5.19
C THR A 24 0.31 -10.78 -6.41
N CYS A 25 0.66 -10.33 -7.61
CA CYS A 25 0.64 -11.17 -8.81
C CYS A 25 1.52 -12.41 -8.66
N ALA A 26 2.75 -12.26 -8.15
CA ALA A 26 3.65 -13.38 -7.92
C ALA A 26 3.10 -14.37 -6.86
N PHE A 27 2.56 -13.84 -5.75
CA PHE A 27 1.97 -14.63 -4.68
C PHE A 27 0.76 -15.43 -5.15
N LEU A 28 -0.16 -14.79 -5.88
CA LEU A 28 -1.37 -15.45 -6.38
C LEU A 28 -1.08 -16.47 -7.49
N LEU A 29 -0.04 -16.26 -8.30
CA LEU A 29 0.43 -17.28 -9.25
C LEU A 29 1.02 -18.50 -8.53
N ALA A 30 1.67 -18.31 -7.39
CA ALA A 30 2.26 -19.40 -6.60
C ALA A 30 1.21 -20.19 -5.80
N VAL A 31 0.24 -19.50 -5.20
CA VAL A 31 -0.80 -20.12 -4.35
C VAL A 31 -1.98 -20.63 -5.18
N GLY A 32 -2.25 -20.02 -6.33
CA GLY A 32 -3.42 -20.30 -7.16
C GLY A 32 -4.70 -19.65 -6.65
N ARG A 33 -5.77 -19.76 -7.45
CA ARG A 33 -7.08 -19.17 -7.15
C ARG A 33 -8.07 -20.22 -6.65
N GLY A 34 -8.82 -19.89 -5.59
CA GLY A 34 -9.96 -20.69 -5.11
C GLY A 34 -11.20 -20.63 -6.05
N PRO A 35 -12.30 -21.35 -5.73
CA PRO A 35 -13.53 -21.35 -6.52
C PRO A 35 -14.09 -19.94 -6.77
N PHE A 36 -14.72 -19.70 -7.92
CA PHE A 36 -15.22 -18.37 -8.28
C PHE A 36 -16.23 -17.80 -7.27
N GLY A 37 -17.10 -18.64 -6.71
CA GLY A 37 -18.10 -18.22 -5.72
C GLY A 37 -17.55 -17.88 -4.34
N GLU A 38 -16.25 -18.10 -4.10
CA GLU A 38 -15.57 -17.84 -2.82
C GLU A 38 -14.37 -16.89 -3.01
N ALA A 39 -14.07 -16.48 -4.25
CA ALA A 39 -12.84 -15.79 -4.59
C ALA A 39 -12.82 -14.29 -4.20
N GLY A 40 -13.93 -13.74 -3.68
CA GLY A 40 -14.03 -12.29 -3.41
C GLY A 40 -14.06 -11.45 -4.69
N LEU A 41 -14.38 -12.07 -5.83
CA LEU A 41 -14.49 -11.44 -7.13
C LEU A 41 -15.97 -11.13 -7.43
N TRP A 42 -16.24 -10.10 -8.25
CA TRP A 42 -17.54 -9.81 -8.87
C TRP A 42 -18.76 -9.91 -7.93
N PHE A 43 -19.26 -8.77 -7.45
CA PHE A 43 -20.42 -8.67 -6.53
C PHE A 43 -20.19 -9.31 -5.14
N MET A 44 -19.01 -9.86 -4.87
CA MET A 44 -18.55 -10.29 -3.56
C MET A 44 -17.76 -9.18 -2.86
N ASP A 45 -17.53 -9.33 -1.55
CA ASP A 45 -16.63 -8.46 -0.80
C ASP A 45 -15.17 -8.70 -1.22
N PRO A 46 -14.51 -7.73 -1.87
CA PRO A 46 -13.12 -7.88 -2.29
C PRO A 46 -12.14 -7.64 -1.14
N TYR A 47 -12.58 -7.22 0.05
CA TYR A 47 -11.69 -6.86 1.16
C TYR A 47 -11.64 -7.89 2.29
N ASP A 48 -12.37 -9.01 2.19
CA ASP A 48 -12.23 -10.12 3.13
C ASP A 48 -10.88 -10.83 2.91
N PRO A 49 -9.92 -10.74 3.86
CA PRO A 49 -8.58 -11.32 3.73
C PRO A 49 -8.57 -12.84 3.59
N ARG A 50 -9.70 -13.52 3.79
CA ARG A 50 -9.83 -14.97 3.60
C ARG A 50 -10.15 -15.36 2.16
N THR A 51 -10.51 -14.39 1.32
CA THR A 51 -10.79 -14.60 -0.10
C THR A 51 -9.52 -14.36 -0.93
N TYR A 52 -9.54 -14.87 -2.17
CA TYR A 52 -8.44 -14.68 -3.11
C TYR A 52 -8.19 -13.19 -3.39
N GLN A 53 -9.25 -12.43 -3.75
CA GLN A 53 -9.15 -11.00 -4.03
C GLN A 53 -8.81 -10.20 -2.77
N GLY A 54 -9.38 -10.53 -1.62
CA GLY A 54 -9.06 -9.81 -0.40
C GLY A 54 -7.64 -10.04 0.09
N THR A 55 -7.09 -11.25 -0.06
CA THR A 55 -5.65 -11.45 0.19
C THR A 55 -4.81 -10.52 -0.73
N ALA A 56 -5.21 -10.40 -1.99
CA ALA A 56 -4.55 -9.54 -2.97
C ALA A 56 -4.57 -8.06 -2.54
N ASP A 57 -5.74 -7.56 -2.13
CA ASP A 57 -5.94 -6.16 -1.70
C ASP A 57 -5.22 -5.85 -0.39
N TRP A 58 -5.20 -6.79 0.56
CA TRP A 58 -4.47 -6.62 1.82
C TRP A 58 -2.95 -6.56 1.63
N ILE A 59 -2.39 -7.37 0.73
CA ILE A 59 -0.98 -7.24 0.35
C ILE A 59 -0.69 -5.83 -0.18
N MET A 60 -1.54 -5.32 -1.07
CA MET A 60 -1.37 -3.95 -1.59
C MET A 60 -1.47 -2.90 -0.49
N PHE A 61 -2.44 -3.01 0.43
CA PHE A 61 -2.57 -2.07 1.54
C PHE A 61 -1.36 -2.09 2.47
N ILE A 62 -0.81 -3.26 2.78
CA ILE A 62 0.39 -3.39 3.62
C ILE A 62 1.57 -2.63 2.97
N PHE A 63 1.81 -2.85 1.68
CA PHE A 63 2.87 -2.15 0.96
C PHE A 63 2.59 -0.65 0.85
N GLY A 64 1.34 -0.26 0.60
CA GLY A 64 0.89 1.14 0.59
C GLY A 64 1.22 1.87 1.89
N ILE A 65 0.79 1.30 3.02
CA ILE A 65 1.00 1.86 4.36
C ILE A 65 2.50 1.92 4.68
N ALA A 66 3.24 0.84 4.44
CA ALA A 66 4.67 0.80 4.70
C ALA A 66 5.41 1.89 3.91
N PHE A 67 5.10 2.04 2.62
CA PHE A 67 5.76 3.05 1.78
C PHE A 67 5.35 4.48 2.16
N ALA A 68 4.09 4.72 2.53
CA ALA A 68 3.65 6.02 3.01
C ALA A 68 4.38 6.48 4.28
N LEU A 69 4.61 5.56 5.23
CA LEU A 69 5.39 5.82 6.43
C LEU A 69 6.86 6.11 6.11
N ILE A 70 7.47 5.30 5.24
CA ILE A 70 8.86 5.50 4.79
C ILE A 70 9.01 6.86 4.09
N LEU A 71 8.10 7.20 3.19
CA LEU A 71 8.10 8.48 2.48
C LEU A 71 7.97 9.66 3.45
N GLY A 72 7.04 9.58 4.41
CA GLY A 72 6.89 10.61 5.45
C GLY A 72 8.16 10.79 6.28
N TYR A 73 8.82 9.69 6.66
CA TYR A 73 10.10 9.74 7.36
C TYR A 73 11.22 10.32 6.51
N ALA A 74 11.35 9.89 5.25
CA ALA A 74 12.35 10.39 4.31
C ALA A 74 12.22 11.89 4.07
N LEU A 75 11.00 12.40 3.88
CA LEU A 75 10.74 13.83 3.72
C LEU A 75 11.11 14.62 4.99
N LYS A 76 10.84 14.07 6.19
CA LYS A 76 11.26 14.69 7.45
C LYS A 76 12.79 14.79 7.53
N GLN A 77 13.50 13.70 7.23
CA GLN A 77 14.97 13.68 7.24
C GLN A 77 15.57 14.62 6.21
N HIS A 78 15.01 14.65 4.99
CA HIS A 78 15.43 15.57 3.94
C HIS A 78 15.29 17.03 4.37
N ALA A 79 14.17 17.42 4.99
CA ALA A 79 13.97 18.77 5.50
C ALA A 79 14.96 19.18 6.61
N LEU A 80 15.40 18.23 7.44
CA LEU A 80 16.45 18.46 8.44
C LEU A 80 17.82 18.71 7.77
N LEU A 81 18.17 17.88 6.78
CA LEU A 81 19.44 17.99 6.05
C LEU A 81 19.52 19.27 5.21
N GLU A 82 18.41 19.74 4.65
CA GLU A 82 18.34 21.01 3.90
C GLU A 82 18.28 22.24 4.81
N GLY A 83 18.29 22.08 6.13
CA GLY A 83 18.20 23.18 7.09
C GLY A 83 16.84 23.89 7.11
N LEU A 84 15.83 23.33 6.45
CA LEU A 84 14.45 23.84 6.42
C LEU A 84 13.72 23.63 7.75
N ARG A 85 14.27 22.78 8.62
CA ARG A 85 13.75 22.45 9.94
C ARG A 85 14.89 22.13 10.90
N LYS A 86 14.81 22.59 12.16
CA LYS A 86 15.75 22.21 13.22
C LYS A 86 15.31 20.89 13.85
N GLU A 87 16.25 20.08 14.33
CA GLU A 87 15.93 18.87 15.10
C GLU A 87 15.10 19.27 16.33
N GLU A 88 13.88 18.73 16.42
CA GLU A 88 12.99 18.78 17.58
C GLU A 88 12.86 17.38 18.16
#